data_AF-A0A8T0FNK5-F1
#
_entry.id   AF-A0A8T0FNK5-F1
#
_cell.length_a   1.000
_cell.length_b   1.000
_cell.length_c   1.000
_cell.angle_alpha   90.00
_cell.angle_beta   90.00
_cell.angle_gamma   90.00
#
_symmetry.space_group_name_H-M   'P 1'
#
loop_
_entity.id
_entity.type
_entity.pdbx_description
1 polymer ?
#
loop_
_entity_poly.entity_id
_entity_poly.type
_entity_poly.pdbx_seq_one_letter_code
_entity_poly.pdbx_strand_id
1 'polypeptide(L)' 'MQDGAPPHIARPVTALLRALFEDQRVISRSFPTALSPRSPDLNPCDFWLWGFLKDRVYVGSIRTLHELKASITRHVAAID' A
#
# COMPACT_ATOMS: atom_id res chain seq x y z
N MET A 1 -6.63 0.84 0.73
CA MET A 1 -6.43 0.84 2.19
C MET A 1 -4.99 1.22 2.45
N GLN A 2 -4.73 2.05 3.45
CA GLN A 2 -3.40 2.53 3.80
C GLN A 2 -3.19 2.29 5.30
N ASP A 3 -1.94 2.10 5.71
CA ASP A 3 -1.63 1.87 7.12
C ASP A 3 -1.74 3.17 7.95
N GLY A 4 -1.70 3.03 9.26
CA GLY A 4 -1.81 4.15 10.21
C GLY A 4 -0.51 4.92 10.44
N ALA A 5 0.43 4.92 9.49
CA ALA A 5 1.71 5.63 9.64
C ALA A 5 1.48 7.16 9.83
N PRO A 6 2.36 7.86 10.59
CA PRO A 6 2.14 9.28 10.90
C PRO A 6 1.86 10.19 9.69
N PRO A 7 2.54 10.04 8.54
CA PRO A 7 2.22 10.84 7.35
C PRO A 7 0.79 10.60 6.82
N HIS A 8 0.25 9.40 6.99
CA HIS A 8 -1.04 8.98 6.41
C HIS A 8 -2.24 9.42 7.25
N ILE A 9 -2.01 9.74 8.52
CA ILE A 9 -3.03 10.22 9.47
C ILE A 9 -2.88 11.71 9.80
N ALA A 10 -1.95 12.41 9.12
CA ALA A 10 -1.76 13.84 9.31
C ALA A 10 -3.04 14.63 8.96
N ARG A 11 -3.29 15.74 9.66
CA ARG A 11 -4.51 16.57 9.47
C ARG A 11 -4.78 16.97 8.02
N PRO A 12 -3.79 17.41 7.21
CA PRO A 12 -4.05 17.75 5.81
C PRO A 12 -4.49 16.52 4.99
N VAL A 13 -3.92 15.35 5.28
CA VAL A 13 -4.25 14.10 4.58
C VAL A 13 -5.64 13.63 4.97
N THR A 14 -5.99 13.63 6.25
CA THR A 14 -7.34 13.24 6.70
C THR A 14 -8.42 14.20 6.18
N ALA A 15 -8.14 15.50 6.11
CA ALA A 15 -9.04 16.47 5.49
C ALA A 15 -9.24 16.20 3.99
N LEU A 16 -8.18 15.90 3.25
CA LEU A 16 -8.25 15.53 1.83
C LEU A 16 -9.06 14.25 1.62
N LEU A 17 -8.80 13.22 2.43
CA LEU A 17 -9.51 11.94 2.34
C LEU A 17 -11.02 12.10 2.62
N ARG A 18 -11.39 12.93 3.60
CA ARG A 18 -12.80 13.29 3.84
C ARG A 18 -13.45 13.97 2.65
N ALA A 19 -12.74 14.91 2.01
CA ALA A 19 -13.27 15.64 0.87
C ALA A 19 -13.48 14.75 -0.37
N LEU A 20 -12.60 13.75 -0.58
CA LEU A 20 -12.65 12.88 -1.76
C LEU A 20 -13.55 11.66 -1.58
N PHE A 21 -13.65 11.13 -0.37
CA PHE A 21 -14.25 9.81 -0.12
C PHE A 21 -15.31 9.80 0.97
N GLU A 22 -15.55 10.90 1.66
CA GLU A 22 -16.43 10.98 2.84
C GLU A 22 -15.92 10.10 4.00
N ASP A 23 -16.54 10.23 5.18
CA ASP A 23 -16.07 9.52 6.37
C ASP A 23 -16.29 8.00 6.30
N GLN A 24 -17.39 7.54 5.67
CA GLN A 24 -17.79 6.13 5.69
C GLN A 24 -16.96 5.22 4.79
N ARG A 25 -16.28 5.78 3.78
CA ARG A 25 -15.52 4.99 2.79
C ARG A 25 -14.03 4.93 3.09
N VAL A 26 -13.58 5.53 4.19
CA VAL A 26 -12.18 5.56 4.58
C VAL A 26 -11.96 4.68 5.81
N ILE A 27 -11.02 3.76 5.70
CA ILE A 27 -10.58 2.90 6.80
C ILE A 27 -9.27 3.47 7.35
N SER A 28 -9.32 4.14 8.49
CA SER A 28 -8.16 4.78 9.14
C SER A 28 -8.50 5.22 10.58
N ARG A 29 -7.48 5.51 11.40
CA ARG A 29 -7.60 5.76 12.86
C ARG A 29 -8.57 6.89 13.23
N SER A 30 -8.71 7.91 12.37
CA SER A 30 -9.54 9.10 12.63
C SER A 30 -10.91 9.08 11.91
N PHE A 31 -11.30 7.91 11.42
CA PHE A 31 -12.53 7.68 10.69
C PHE A 31 -13.41 6.66 11.42
N PRO A 32 -14.73 6.59 11.13
CA PRO A 32 -15.66 5.67 11.80
C PRO A 32 -15.22 4.21 11.73
N THR A 33 -14.61 3.79 10.62
CA THR A 33 -14.04 2.46 10.45
C THR A 33 -12.54 2.51 10.73
N ALA A 34 -12.15 2.21 11.96
CA ALA A 34 -10.74 2.22 12.37
C ALA A 34 -10.03 0.90 12.04
N LEU A 35 -8.81 0.99 11.51
CA LEU A 35 -7.90 -0.16 11.38
C LEU A 35 -7.12 -0.33 12.69
N SER A 36 -7.05 -1.57 13.20
CA SER A 36 -6.21 -1.89 14.35
C SER A 36 -4.73 -1.65 14.03
N PRO A 37 -3.94 -1.05 14.95
CA PRO A 37 -2.49 -0.97 14.78
C PRO A 37 -1.87 -2.35 14.56
N ARG A 38 -0.78 -2.41 13.78
CA ARG A 38 -0.02 -3.65 13.53
C ARG A 38 -0.83 -4.79 12.90
N SER A 39 -1.72 -4.45 11.96
CA SER A 39 -2.52 -5.44 11.21
C SER A 39 -2.11 -5.51 9.72
N PRO A 40 -0.88 -5.94 9.39
CA PRO A 40 -0.43 -6.08 8.01
C PRO A 40 -1.19 -7.20 7.26
N ASP A 41 -1.73 -8.17 8.00
CA ASP A 41 -2.60 -9.24 7.51
C ASP A 41 -3.92 -8.70 6.91
N LEU A 42 -4.39 -7.55 7.39
CA LEU A 42 -5.59 -6.89 6.87
C LEU A 42 -5.32 -5.95 5.69
N ASN A 43 -4.05 -5.64 5.39
CA ASN A 43 -3.69 -4.82 4.26
C ASN A 43 -3.36 -5.71 3.04
N PRO A 44 -4.12 -5.65 1.94
CA PRO A 44 -3.86 -6.49 0.75
C PRO A 44 -2.44 -6.33 0.19
N CYS A 45 -1.86 -5.13 0.31
CA CYS A 45 -0.50 -4.89 -0.16
C CYS A 45 0.53 -5.65 0.70
N ASP A 46 0.38 -5.62 2.02
CA ASP A 46 1.32 -6.24 2.96
C ASP A 46 1.11 -7.75 3.07
N PHE A 47 -0.15 -8.20 3.10
CA PHE A 47 -0.52 -9.61 3.19
C PHE A 47 -0.13 -10.40 1.95
N TRP A 48 -0.33 -9.84 0.75
CA TRP A 48 -0.18 -10.58 -0.50
C TRP A 48 0.78 -9.92 -1.49
N LEU A 49 0.53 -8.68 -1.89
CA LEU A 49 1.20 -8.07 -3.05
C LEU A 49 2.72 -8.00 -2.88
N TRP A 50 3.21 -7.47 -1.76
CA TRP A 50 4.65 -7.25 -1.57
C TRP A 50 5.43 -8.54 -1.46
N GLY A 51 4.87 -9.58 -0.82
CA GLY A 51 5.47 -10.92 -0.80
C GLY A 51 5.55 -11.49 -2.21
N PHE A 52 4.41 -11.53 -2.90
CA PHE A 52 4.29 -12.03 -4.26
C PHE A 52 5.25 -11.36 -5.25
N LEU A 53 5.39 -10.03 -5.18
CA LEU A 53 6.26 -9.26 -6.05
C LEU A 53 7.73 -9.47 -5.72
N LYS A 54 8.12 -9.49 -4.45
CA LYS A 54 9.53 -9.70 -4.06
C LYS A 54 10.06 -11.02 -4.62
N ASP A 55 9.29 -12.09 -4.50
CA ASP A 55 9.67 -13.43 -4.99
C ASP A 55 9.92 -13.48 -6.50
N ARG A 56 9.31 -12.57 -7.28
CA ARG A 56 9.43 -12.52 -8.75
C ARG A 56 10.41 -11.46 -9.24
N VAL A 57 10.37 -10.27 -8.63
CA VAL A 57 11.21 -9.14 -8.99
C VAL A 57 12.69 -9.48 -8.81
N TYR A 58 13.03 -10.24 -7.76
CA TYR A 58 14.42 -10.55 -7.40
C TYR A 58 14.94 -11.91 -7.89
N VAL A 59 14.24 -12.60 -8.80
CA VAL A 59 14.72 -13.88 -9.38
C VAL A 59 16.04 -13.71 -10.15
N GLY A 60 16.28 -12.52 -10.72
CA GLY A 60 17.53 -12.17 -11.41
C GLY A 60 18.43 -11.24 -10.59
N SER A 61 19.67 -11.07 -11.04
CA SER A 61 20.58 -10.05 -10.50
C SER A 61 20.12 -8.66 -10.94
N ILE A 62 19.40 -7.95 -10.08
CA ILE A 62 19.07 -6.54 -10.26
C ILE A 62 20.20 -5.69 -9.70
N ARG A 63 20.85 -4.91 -10.57
CA ARG A 63 22.04 -4.09 -10.22
C ARG A 63 21.78 -2.60 -10.35
N THR A 64 20.74 -2.21 -11.08
CA THR A 64 20.39 -0.81 -11.29
C THR A 64 18.97 -0.50 -10.88
N LEU A 65 18.73 0.78 -10.54
CA LEU A 65 17.38 1.27 -10.28
C LEU A 65 16.45 1.12 -11.49
N HIS A 66 17.01 1.25 -12.70
CA HIS A 66 16.25 1.08 -13.94
C HIS A 66 15.75 -0.36 -14.10
N GLU A 67 16.63 -1.34 -13.90
CA GLU A 67 16.26 -2.77 -13.91
C GLU A 67 15.21 -3.10 -12.84
N LEU A 68 15.36 -2.53 -11.63
CA LEU A 68 14.38 -2.71 -10.55
C LEU A 68 12.99 -2.21 -10.96
N LYS A 69 12.91 -0.97 -11.46
CA LYS A 69 11.65 -0.37 -11.92
C LYS A 69 11.04 -1.18 -13.05
N ALA A 70 11.82 -1.56 -14.06
CA ALA A 70 11.34 -2.35 -15.18
C ALA A 70 10.82 -3.72 -14.73
N SER A 71 11.49 -4.35 -13.75
CA SER A 71 11.06 -5.64 -13.20
C SER A 71 9.76 -5.54 -12.42
N ILE A 72 9.63 -4.54 -11.54
CA ILE A 72 8.39 -4.26 -10.80
C ILE A 72 7.23 -4.04 -11.79
N THR A 73 7.39 -3.15 -12.78
CA THR A 73 6.34 -2.85 -13.75
C THR A 73 5.90 -4.09 -14.52
N ARG A 74 6.86 -4.92 -14.97
CA ARG A 74 6.57 -6.16 -15.70
C ARG A 74 5.74 -7.14 -14.86
N HIS A 75 6.15 -7.36 -13.61
CA HIS A 75 5.47 -8.34 -12.75
C HIS A 75 4.14 -7.83 -12.20
N VAL A 76 3.98 -6.52 -12.01
CA VAL A 76 2.68 -5.91 -11.69
C VAL A 76 1.71 -6.04 -12.87
N ALA A 77 2.16 -5.80 -14.10
CA ALA A 77 1.33 -5.91 -15.31
C ALA A 77 0.90 -7.35 -15.65
N ALA A 78 1.52 -8.34 -15.02
CA ALA A 78 1.22 -9.77 -15.20
C ALA A 78 0.36 -10.35 -14.06
N ILE A 79 -0.19 -9.50 -13.18
CA ILE A 79 -1.17 -9.89 -12.17
C ILE A 79 -2.55 -9.91 -12.84
N ASP A 80 -3.24 -11.05 -12.75
CA ASP A 80 -4.62 -11.25 -13.23
C ASP A 80 -5.67 -10.56 -12.35
#